data_AF-A0A935TBA0-F1
#
_entry.id   AF-A0A935TBA0-F1
#
_cell.length_a   1.000
_cell.length_b   1.000
_cell.length_c   1.000
_cell.angle_alpha   90.00
_cell.angle_beta   90.00
_cell.angle_gamma   90.00
#
_symmetry.space_group_name_H-M   'P 1'
#
loop_
_entity.id
_entity.type
_entity.pdbx_description
1 polymer ?
#
loop_
_entity_poly.entity_id
_entity_poly.type
_entity_poly.pdbx_seq_one_letter_code
_entity_poly.pdbx_strand_id
1 'polypeptide(L)'
;METVEGRSLSNSAVIPFSAAEKPVPEANGGYQAVCFNAMKHGILSKLAVLAHEDHAEFDDLLAALIEEQRPAGMTEQHLIEELATIIWRKRRVLLAEAAKINESLKVVVNNSKSVVASAAPFQRGLASDDTRLSDLMTRTPEQIAETERDAELDLAAARKAAAILRKGGPNAYEKALRVLRQDSRDWWQDQIEDEEYPATAEGLAQFIREVLEPMWIRVAILP
;
A
#
# COMPACT_ATOMS: atom_id res chain seq x y z
N MET A 1 -28.25 -0.72 -72.21
CA MET A 1 -28.29 -0.61 -70.73
C MET A 1 -27.26 -1.58 -70.21
N GLU A 2 -26.09 -1.07 -69.81
CA GLU A 2 -24.96 -1.86 -69.35
C GLU A 2 -25.27 -2.54 -68.02
N THR A 3 -24.99 -3.84 -67.98
CA THR A 3 -25.06 -4.68 -66.78
C THR A 3 -23.80 -4.48 -65.97
N VAL A 4 -23.92 -3.83 -64.80
CA VAL A 4 -22.81 -3.68 -63.85
C VAL A 4 -22.63 -5.01 -63.12
N GLU A 5 -21.53 -5.70 -63.40
CA GLU A 5 -21.13 -6.90 -62.66
C GLU A 5 -20.70 -6.55 -61.24
N GLY A 6 -21.27 -7.26 -60.27
CA GLY A 6 -20.94 -7.16 -58.86
C GLY A 6 -19.50 -7.62 -58.60
N ARG A 7 -18.62 -6.67 -58.29
CA ARG A 7 -17.23 -6.92 -57.92
C ARG A 7 -17.19 -7.69 -56.59
N SER A 8 -16.77 -8.96 -56.63
CA SER A 8 -16.51 -9.77 -55.45
C SER A 8 -15.49 -9.07 -54.56
N LEU A 9 -15.90 -8.68 -53.35
CA LEU A 9 -15.01 -8.12 -52.32
C LEU A 9 -14.29 -9.27 -51.61
N SER A 10 -13.29 -9.86 -52.26
CA SER A 10 -12.35 -10.77 -51.61
C SER A 10 -11.25 -9.96 -50.89
N ASN A 11 -11.44 -9.73 -49.60
CA ASN A 11 -10.42 -9.82 -48.53
C ASN A 11 -10.97 -9.19 -47.26
N SER A 12 -11.51 -10.00 -46.35
CA SER A 12 -11.58 -9.61 -44.94
C SER A 12 -10.14 -9.70 -44.42
N ALA A 13 -9.44 -8.57 -44.39
CA ALA A 13 -8.14 -8.48 -43.75
C ALA A 13 -8.35 -8.71 -42.24
N VAL A 14 -8.05 -9.92 -41.77
CA VAL A 14 -7.86 -10.20 -40.35
C VAL A 14 -6.70 -9.33 -39.91
N ILE A 15 -6.98 -8.25 -39.17
CA ILE A 15 -5.96 -7.46 -38.49
C ILE A 15 -5.48 -8.35 -37.33
N PRO A 16 -4.24 -8.86 -37.34
CA PRO A 16 -3.74 -9.59 -36.20
C PRO A 16 -3.52 -8.58 -35.08
N PHE A 17 -4.27 -8.72 -34.00
CA PHE A 17 -3.97 -8.02 -32.76
C PHE A 17 -2.61 -8.54 -32.30
N SER A 18 -1.55 -7.73 -32.45
CA SER A 18 -0.24 -8.05 -31.91
C SER A 18 -0.36 -8.03 -30.39
N ALA A 19 -0.62 -9.19 -29.80
CA ALA A 19 -0.47 -9.40 -28.38
C ALA A 19 1.03 -9.26 -28.09
N ALA A 20 1.42 -8.07 -27.62
CA ALA A 20 2.73 -7.89 -27.01
C ALA A 20 2.87 -8.98 -25.95
N GLU A 21 3.74 -9.94 -26.24
CA GLU A 21 4.02 -11.12 -25.45
C GLU A 21 4.65 -10.65 -24.13
N LYS A 22 3.79 -10.32 -23.15
CA LYS A 22 4.24 -10.20 -21.77
C LYS A 22 4.79 -11.57 -21.39
N PRO A 23 6.00 -11.67 -20.81
CA PRO A 23 6.53 -12.94 -20.35
C PRO A 23 5.49 -13.56 -19.42
N VAL A 24 4.98 -14.73 -19.82
CA VAL A 24 4.12 -15.55 -18.97
C VAL A 24 4.96 -15.84 -17.74
N PRO A 25 4.53 -15.43 -16.53
CA PRO A 25 5.29 -15.78 -15.33
C PRO A 25 5.38 -17.30 -15.29
N GLU A 26 6.59 -17.83 -15.16
CA GLU A 26 6.82 -19.27 -15.09
C GLU A 26 5.81 -19.86 -14.11
N ALA A 27 5.04 -20.85 -14.60
CA ALA A 27 4.05 -21.57 -13.83
C ALA A 27 4.76 -22.41 -12.77
N ASN A 28 5.28 -21.74 -11.75
CA ASN A 28 5.65 -22.33 -10.48
C ASN A 28 4.46 -23.17 -10.01
N GLY A 29 4.70 -24.40 -9.55
CA GLY A 29 3.70 -25.43 -9.25
C GLY A 29 2.55 -25.04 -8.30
N GLY A 30 2.49 -23.80 -7.81
CA GLY A 30 1.36 -23.24 -7.08
C GLY A 30 0.10 -23.00 -7.92
N TYR A 31 0.20 -22.65 -9.22
CA TYR A 31 -1.01 -22.38 -10.03
C TYR A 31 -1.91 -23.61 -10.17
N GLN A 32 -1.30 -24.78 -10.39
CA GLN A 32 -2.00 -26.06 -10.52
C GLN A 32 -2.68 -26.50 -9.22
N ALA A 33 -2.17 -26.07 -8.06
CA ALA A 33 -2.78 -26.33 -6.76
C ALA A 33 -3.98 -25.41 -6.48
N VAL A 34 -3.95 -24.17 -6.96
CA VAL A 34 -4.98 -23.15 -6.67
C VAL A 34 -6.12 -23.15 -7.68
N CYS A 35 -5.90 -23.57 -8.93
CA CYS A 35 -6.93 -23.52 -9.98
C CYS A 35 -8.20 -24.34 -9.66
N PHE A 36 -8.07 -25.43 -8.91
CA PHE A 36 -9.21 -26.25 -8.50
C PHE A 36 -9.98 -25.70 -7.29
N ASN A 37 -9.46 -24.67 -6.61
CA ASN A 37 -10.16 -24.06 -5.47
C ASN A 37 -11.50 -23.43 -5.91
N ALA A 38 -11.56 -22.91 -7.14
CA ALA A 38 -12.80 -22.38 -7.71
C ALA A 38 -13.90 -23.46 -7.85
N MET A 39 -13.51 -24.72 -8.08
CA MET A 39 -14.42 -25.86 -8.22
C MET A 39 -14.76 -26.54 -6.89
N LYS A 40 -13.90 -26.39 -5.87
CA LYS A 40 -14.16 -26.95 -4.54
C LYS A 40 -14.93 -25.98 -3.64
N HIS A 41 -14.50 -24.72 -3.64
CA HIS A 41 -14.96 -23.69 -2.70
C HIS A 41 -15.43 -22.40 -3.41
N GLY A 42 -15.25 -22.28 -4.72
CA GLY A 42 -15.63 -21.10 -5.47
C GLY A 42 -17.00 -21.19 -6.14
N ILE A 43 -17.20 -20.30 -7.11
CA ILE A 43 -18.45 -20.11 -7.85
C ILE A 43 -18.90 -21.37 -8.62
N LEU A 44 -17.95 -22.23 -9.00
CA LEU A 44 -18.20 -23.47 -9.75
C LEU A 44 -18.34 -24.70 -8.83
N SER A 45 -18.43 -24.51 -7.51
CA SER A 45 -18.65 -25.62 -6.59
C SER A 45 -19.98 -26.32 -6.87
N LYS A 46 -19.96 -27.66 -6.78
CA LYS A 46 -21.18 -28.48 -6.83
C LYS A 46 -22.07 -28.26 -5.60
N LEU A 47 -21.48 -27.83 -4.49
CA LEU A 47 -22.20 -27.55 -3.25
C LEU A 47 -22.80 -26.14 -3.30
N ALA A 48 -24.10 -26.03 -2.98
CA ALA A 48 -24.75 -24.73 -2.80
C ALA A 48 -24.16 -24.00 -1.60
N VAL A 49 -24.13 -24.67 -0.44
CA VAL A 49 -23.54 -24.23 0.83
C VAL A 49 -22.28 -25.04 1.12
N LEU A 50 -21.19 -24.36 1.47
CA LEU A 50 -19.91 -24.97 1.83
C LEU A 50 -19.84 -25.31 3.32
N ALA A 51 -18.92 -26.20 3.69
CA ALA A 51 -18.79 -26.69 5.07
C ALA A 51 -18.48 -25.61 6.14
N HIS A 52 -18.03 -24.42 5.73
CA HIS A 52 -17.73 -23.30 6.64
C HIS A 52 -18.79 -22.18 6.58
N GLU A 53 -19.86 -22.39 5.81
CA GLU A 53 -20.98 -21.48 5.69
C GLU A 53 -22.12 -21.96 6.60
N ASP A 54 -22.97 -21.02 7.00
CA ASP A 54 -24.14 -21.35 7.82
C ASP A 54 -25.26 -21.90 6.92
N HIS A 55 -25.59 -23.17 7.14
CA HIS A 55 -26.70 -23.83 6.45
C HIS A 55 -28.06 -23.25 6.86
N ALA A 56 -28.22 -22.81 8.11
CA ALA A 56 -29.49 -22.25 8.58
C ALA A 56 -29.80 -20.93 7.87
N GLU A 57 -28.81 -20.07 7.65
CA GLU A 57 -29.00 -18.84 6.87
C GLU A 57 -29.42 -19.11 5.41
N PHE A 58 -28.94 -20.21 4.81
CA PHE A 58 -29.37 -20.61 3.47
C PHE A 58 -30.79 -21.14 3.46
N ASP A 59 -31.15 -21.97 4.46
CA ASP A 59 -32.49 -22.51 4.59
C ASP A 59 -33.53 -21.40 4.85
N ASP A 60 -33.18 -20.40 5.66
CA ASP A 60 -33.99 -19.21 5.90
C ASP A 60 -34.21 -18.39 4.62
N LEU A 61 -33.15 -18.20 3.81
CA LEU A 61 -33.24 -17.54 2.51
C LEU A 61 -34.18 -18.31 1.56
N LEU A 62 -34.02 -19.63 1.48
CA LEU A 62 -34.85 -20.47 0.62
C LEU A 62 -36.32 -20.44 1.09
N ALA A 63 -36.57 -20.53 2.39
CA ALA A 63 -37.91 -20.45 2.96
C ALA A 63 -38.59 -19.11 2.65
N ALA A 64 -37.86 -17.99 2.79
CA ALA A 64 -38.36 -16.67 2.43
C ALA A 64 -38.72 -16.56 0.94
N LEU A 65 -37.89 -17.10 0.05
CA LEU A 65 -38.16 -17.10 -1.40
C LEU A 65 -39.38 -17.97 -1.76
N ILE A 66 -39.55 -19.12 -1.10
CA ILE A 66 -40.71 -19.99 -1.30
C ILE A 66 -41.99 -19.30 -0.81
N GLU A 67 -41.94 -18.65 0.36
CA GLU A 67 -43.08 -17.92 0.91
C GLU A 67 -43.51 -16.73 0.02
N GLU A 68 -42.54 -16.01 -0.52
CA GLU A 68 -42.78 -14.88 -1.43
C GLU A 68 -43.40 -15.34 -2.77
N GLN A 69 -42.81 -16.35 -3.41
CA GLN A 69 -43.15 -16.74 -4.77
C GLN A 69 -44.31 -17.74 -4.86
N ARG A 70 -44.61 -18.48 -3.78
CA ARG A 70 -45.71 -19.46 -3.69
C ARG A 70 -45.79 -20.40 -4.91
N PRO A 71 -44.76 -21.22 -5.14
CA PRO A 71 -44.69 -22.08 -6.32
C PRO A 71 -45.88 -23.06 -6.37
N ALA A 72 -46.51 -23.18 -7.54
CA ALA A 72 -47.65 -24.03 -7.78
C ALA A 72 -47.27 -25.48 -8.17
N GLY A 73 -46.01 -25.71 -8.58
CA GLY A 73 -45.56 -27.03 -9.04
C GLY A 73 -44.05 -27.25 -8.94
N MET A 74 -43.63 -28.49 -9.20
CA MET A 74 -42.25 -28.95 -9.04
C MET A 74 -41.22 -28.13 -9.83
N THR A 75 -41.58 -27.70 -11.05
CA THR A 75 -40.68 -26.88 -11.88
C THR A 75 -40.40 -25.53 -11.24
N GLU A 76 -41.42 -24.86 -10.73
CA GLU A 76 -41.27 -23.55 -10.07
C GLU A 76 -40.49 -23.69 -8.75
N GLN A 77 -40.74 -24.76 -8.00
CA GLN A 77 -39.97 -25.07 -6.79
C GLN A 77 -38.48 -25.27 -7.11
N HIS A 78 -38.16 -26.07 -8.14
CA HIS A 78 -36.78 -26.28 -8.57
C HIS A 78 -36.11 -24.96 -9.01
N LEU A 79 -36.82 -24.09 -9.73
CA LEU A 79 -36.29 -22.79 -10.14
C LEU A 79 -36.00 -21.87 -8.95
N ILE A 80 -36.82 -21.93 -7.90
CA ILE A 80 -36.59 -21.16 -6.66
C ILE A 80 -35.37 -21.71 -5.90
N GLU A 81 -35.19 -23.02 -5.84
CA GLU A 81 -34.00 -23.65 -5.24
C GLU A 81 -32.70 -23.27 -5.99
N GLU A 82 -32.75 -23.25 -7.32
CA GLU A 82 -31.64 -22.77 -8.16
C GLU A 82 -31.38 -21.27 -7.93
N LEU A 83 -32.43 -20.46 -7.82
CA LEU A 83 -32.31 -19.02 -7.53
C LEU A 83 -31.65 -18.78 -6.17
N ALA A 84 -32.08 -19.48 -5.12
CA ALA A 84 -31.47 -19.41 -3.80
C ALA A 84 -29.98 -19.77 -3.86
N THR A 85 -29.65 -20.84 -4.60
CA THR A 85 -28.26 -21.24 -4.84
C THR A 85 -27.47 -20.12 -5.52
N ILE A 86 -27.98 -19.53 -6.61
CA ILE A 86 -27.31 -18.44 -7.33
C ILE A 86 -27.07 -17.23 -6.44
N ILE A 87 -28.08 -16.81 -5.66
CA ILE A 87 -27.96 -15.70 -4.71
C ILE A 87 -26.85 -15.99 -3.70
N TRP A 88 -26.83 -17.20 -3.14
CA TRP A 88 -25.81 -17.62 -2.18
C TRP A 88 -24.40 -17.59 -2.78
N ARG A 89 -24.23 -18.09 -4.01
CA ARG A 89 -22.92 -18.02 -4.69
C ARG A 89 -22.51 -16.59 -5.02
N LYS A 90 -23.46 -15.71 -5.36
CA LYS A 90 -23.18 -14.28 -5.59
C LYS A 90 -22.68 -13.59 -4.32
N ARG A 91 -23.25 -13.91 -3.15
CA ARG A 91 -22.77 -13.42 -1.86
C ARG A 91 -21.30 -13.75 -1.64
N ARG A 92 -20.88 -14.99 -1.94
CA ARG A 92 -19.46 -15.39 -1.88
C ARG A 92 -18.55 -14.56 -2.78
N VAL A 93 -18.98 -14.29 -4.02
CA VAL A 93 -18.17 -13.49 -4.97
C VAL A 93 -17.94 -12.08 -4.42
N LEU A 94 -18.99 -11.44 -3.89
CA LEU A 94 -18.87 -10.11 -3.29
C LEU A 94 -17.92 -10.10 -2.09
N LEU A 95 -17.98 -11.12 -1.23
CA LEU A 95 -17.05 -11.25 -0.10
C LEU A 95 -15.61 -11.45 -0.57
N ALA A 96 -15.39 -12.29 -1.59
CA ALA A 96 -14.06 -12.52 -2.15
C ALA A 96 -13.49 -11.27 -2.83
N GLU A 97 -14.33 -10.52 -3.54
CA GLU A 97 -13.95 -9.23 -4.15
C GLU A 97 -13.57 -8.21 -3.07
N ALA A 98 -14.40 -8.06 -2.03
CA ALA A 98 -14.11 -7.17 -0.91
C ALA A 98 -12.80 -7.58 -0.20
N ALA A 99 -12.58 -8.88 0.03
CA ALA A 99 -11.34 -9.39 0.59
C ALA A 99 -10.13 -9.07 -0.32
N LYS A 100 -10.29 -9.19 -1.65
CA LYS A 100 -9.22 -8.89 -2.60
C LYS A 100 -8.89 -7.40 -2.67
N ILE A 101 -9.91 -6.54 -2.61
CA ILE A 101 -9.74 -5.09 -2.50
C ILE A 101 -9.03 -4.74 -1.19
N ASN A 102 -9.42 -5.35 -0.07
CA ASN A 102 -8.76 -5.11 1.20
C ASN A 102 -7.31 -5.58 1.22
N GLU A 103 -7.00 -6.71 0.59
CA GLU A 103 -5.62 -7.18 0.43
C GLU A 103 -4.80 -6.19 -0.41
N SER A 104 -5.33 -5.72 -1.54
CA SER A 104 -4.64 -4.76 -2.39
C SER A 104 -4.43 -3.43 -1.66
N LEU A 105 -5.43 -2.93 -0.94
CA LEU A 105 -5.31 -1.73 -0.10
C LEU A 105 -4.22 -1.89 0.97
N LYS A 106 -4.11 -3.05 1.64
CA LYS A 106 -3.03 -3.30 2.60
C LYS A 106 -1.65 -3.25 1.96
N VAL A 107 -1.48 -3.86 0.79
CA VAL A 107 -0.21 -3.81 0.04
C VAL A 107 0.14 -2.38 -0.35
N VAL A 108 -0.85 -1.62 -0.80
CA VAL A 108 -0.75 -0.22 -1.22
C VAL A 108 -0.38 0.70 -0.05
N VAL A 109 -0.99 0.53 1.12
CA VAL A 109 -0.65 1.25 2.35
C VAL A 109 0.77 0.92 2.82
N ASN A 110 1.19 -0.34 2.70
CA ASN A 110 2.52 -0.78 3.11
C ASN A 110 3.63 -0.37 2.11
N ASN A 111 3.29 -0.06 0.86
CA ASN A 111 4.21 0.41 -0.17
C ASN A 111 3.92 1.89 -0.51
N SER A 112 4.18 2.76 0.46
CA SER A 112 3.82 4.19 0.48
C SER A 112 4.37 5.00 -0.70
N LYS A 113 5.49 4.57 -1.32
CA LYS A 113 6.15 5.30 -2.43
C LYS A 113 5.22 5.62 -3.59
N SER A 114 4.39 4.66 -4.02
CA SER A 114 3.60 4.79 -5.25
C SER A 114 2.31 5.60 -5.07
N VAL A 115 1.73 5.59 -3.87
CA VAL A 115 0.43 6.20 -3.61
C VAL A 115 0.58 7.66 -3.27
N VAL A 116 1.56 7.97 -2.43
CA VAL A 116 1.83 9.33 -1.99
C VAL A 116 2.33 10.19 -3.16
N ALA A 117 3.20 9.63 -4.00
CA ALA A 117 3.65 10.30 -5.22
C ALA A 117 2.51 10.57 -6.23
N SER A 118 1.47 9.74 -6.24
CA SER A 118 0.31 9.88 -7.13
C SER A 118 -0.74 10.84 -6.56
N ALA A 119 -1.04 10.75 -5.25
CA ALA A 119 -2.07 11.54 -4.60
C ALA A 119 -1.62 12.97 -4.26
N ALA A 120 -0.34 13.19 -3.98
CA ALA A 120 0.22 14.48 -3.61
C ALA A 120 1.58 14.73 -4.30
N PRO A 121 1.63 14.81 -5.64
CA PRO A 121 2.88 14.87 -6.42
C PRO A 121 3.78 16.08 -6.11
N PHE A 122 3.23 17.12 -5.48
CA PHE A 122 3.96 18.36 -5.15
C PHE A 122 4.47 18.41 -3.70
N GLN A 123 4.11 17.46 -2.82
CA GLN A 123 4.63 17.39 -1.46
C GLN A 123 5.96 16.62 -1.41
N ARG A 124 7.05 17.36 -1.66
CA ARG A 124 8.42 16.83 -1.81
C ARG A 124 9.00 16.11 -0.58
N GLY A 125 8.36 16.19 0.59
CA GLY A 125 8.78 15.54 1.83
C GLY A 125 8.07 14.23 2.15
N LEU A 126 6.95 13.94 1.47
CA LEU A 126 6.08 12.81 1.78
C LEU A 126 6.48 11.51 1.05
N ALA A 127 7.44 11.61 0.12
CA ALA A 127 7.96 10.51 -0.70
C ALA A 127 9.34 10.01 -0.26
N SER A 128 9.84 10.39 0.92
CA SER A 128 11.11 9.85 1.44
C SER A 128 10.97 8.39 1.86
N ASP A 129 12.05 7.62 1.76
CA ASP A 129 12.07 6.17 2.05
C ASP A 129 11.71 5.85 3.52
N ASP A 130 11.98 6.79 4.43
CA ASP A 130 11.81 6.61 5.87
C ASP A 130 10.38 6.91 6.36
N THR A 131 9.53 7.54 5.54
CA THR A 131 8.20 7.95 5.98
C THR A 131 7.15 6.91 5.59
N ARG A 132 6.77 6.05 6.55
CA ARG A 132 5.60 5.19 6.40
C ARG A 132 4.33 6.02 6.46
N LEU A 133 3.55 6.02 5.39
CA LEU A 133 2.26 6.73 5.33
C LEU A 133 1.30 6.29 6.46
N SER A 134 1.37 5.03 6.89
CA SER A 134 0.61 4.53 8.03
C SER A 134 0.89 5.31 9.31
N ASP A 135 2.15 5.64 9.56
CA ASP A 135 2.57 6.30 10.78
C ASP A 135 2.10 7.75 10.77
N LEU A 136 2.03 8.38 9.61
CA LEU A 136 1.45 9.71 9.44
C LEU A 136 -0.07 9.71 9.64
N MET A 137 -0.78 8.72 9.08
CA MET A 137 -2.26 8.68 9.11
C MET A 137 -2.84 8.20 10.44
N THR A 138 -2.05 7.52 11.28
CA THR A 138 -2.51 6.95 12.57
C THR A 138 -1.95 7.68 13.79
N ARG A 139 -1.07 8.67 13.58
CA ARG A 139 -0.55 9.50 14.67
C ARG A 139 -1.68 10.30 15.33
N THR A 140 -1.69 10.24 16.65
CA THR A 140 -2.57 11.08 17.47
C THR A 140 -2.01 12.50 17.56
N PRO A 141 -2.87 13.52 17.78
CA PRO A 141 -2.42 14.89 18.01
C PRO A 141 -1.36 15.00 19.12
N GLU A 142 -1.46 14.17 20.15
CA GLU A 142 -0.50 14.13 21.25
C GLU A 142 0.87 13.64 20.80
N GLN A 143 0.93 12.61 19.96
CA GLN A 143 2.18 12.07 19.42
C GLN A 143 2.85 13.02 18.42
N ILE A 144 2.06 13.80 17.67
CA ILE A 144 2.55 14.86 16.80
C ILE A 144 3.22 15.95 17.66
N ALA A 145 2.51 16.44 18.67
CA ALA A 145 3.04 17.47 19.59
C ALA A 145 4.30 17.02 20.35
N GLU A 146 4.38 15.75 20.73
CA GLU A 146 5.58 15.16 21.35
C GLU A 146 6.77 15.17 20.38
N THR A 147 6.54 14.74 19.13
CA THR A 147 7.57 14.72 18.08
C THR A 147 8.06 16.13 17.75
N GLU A 148 7.15 17.10 17.62
CA GLU A 148 7.49 18.51 17.41
C GLU A 148 8.37 19.04 18.55
N ARG A 149 7.96 18.77 19.81
CA ARG A 149 8.69 19.22 21.00
C ARG A 149 10.10 18.63 21.08
N ASP A 150 10.25 17.35 20.75
CA ASP A 150 11.55 16.70 20.72
C ASP A 150 12.44 17.27 19.61
N ALA A 151 11.89 17.49 18.42
CA ALA A 151 12.61 18.09 17.30
C ALA A 151 13.07 19.53 17.60
N GLU A 152 12.27 20.32 18.31
CA GLU A 152 12.66 21.65 18.78
C GLU A 152 13.86 21.61 19.74
N LEU A 153 13.87 20.64 20.66
CA LEU A 153 14.97 20.45 21.60
C LEU A 153 16.26 20.03 20.89
N ASP A 154 16.16 19.12 19.91
CA ASP A 154 17.29 18.73 19.06
C ASP A 154 17.83 19.90 18.23
N LEU A 155 16.95 20.68 17.61
CA LEU A 155 17.34 21.86 16.84
C LEU A 155 18.04 22.89 17.74
N ALA A 156 17.54 23.12 18.95
CA ALA A 156 18.17 24.02 19.92
C ALA A 156 19.56 23.51 20.33
N ALA A 157 19.71 22.21 20.57
CA ALA A 157 21.00 21.57 20.88
C ALA A 157 21.99 21.71 19.71
N ALA A 158 21.56 21.44 18.47
CA ALA A 158 22.38 21.58 17.26
C ALA A 158 22.87 23.02 17.06
N ARG A 159 21.98 24.01 17.20
CA ARG A 159 22.34 25.43 17.11
C ARG A 159 23.32 25.86 18.19
N LYS A 160 23.16 25.36 19.41
CA LYS A 160 24.07 25.64 20.52
C LYS A 160 25.45 25.01 20.29
N ALA A 161 25.50 23.78 19.77
CA ALA A 161 26.75 23.14 19.37
C ALA A 161 27.45 23.91 18.24
N ALA A 162 26.71 24.33 17.20
CA ALA A 162 27.24 25.17 16.13
C ALA A 162 27.79 26.51 16.64
N ALA A 163 27.13 27.15 17.61
CA ALA A 163 27.61 28.38 18.23
C ALA A 163 28.92 28.18 19.03
N ILE A 164 29.08 27.03 19.69
CA ILE A 164 30.33 26.67 20.39
C ILE A 164 31.46 26.48 19.40
N LEU A 165 31.22 25.75 18.30
CA LEU A 165 32.22 25.52 17.25
C LEU A 165 32.64 26.83 16.57
N ARG A 166 31.70 27.73 16.30
CA ARG A 166 31.98 29.05 15.71
C ARG A 166 32.83 29.95 16.61
N LYS A 167 32.63 29.89 17.93
CA LYS A 167 33.46 30.64 18.90
C LYS A 167 34.89 30.11 18.98
N GLY A 168 35.11 28.85 18.60
CA GLY A 168 36.42 28.21 18.62
C GLY A 168 36.99 28.06 20.04
N GLY A 169 38.27 27.70 20.11
CA GLY A 169 39.02 27.54 21.35
C GLY A 169 39.39 26.09 21.69
N PRO A 170 40.18 25.89 22.77
CA PRO A 170 40.59 24.56 23.18
C PRO A 170 39.37 23.73 23.59
N ASN A 171 39.29 22.51 23.04
CA ASN A 171 38.23 21.52 23.27
C ASN A 171 36.84 21.97 22.76
N ALA A 172 36.76 22.86 21.76
CA ALA A 172 35.49 23.26 21.15
C ALA A 172 34.72 22.06 20.58
N TYR A 173 35.42 21.09 20.00
CA TYR A 173 34.88 19.83 19.49
C TYR A 173 34.16 19.02 20.58
N GLU A 174 34.85 18.69 21.68
CA GLU A 174 34.28 17.92 22.80
C GLU A 174 33.11 18.64 23.48
N LYS A 175 33.21 19.98 23.60
CA LYS A 175 32.13 20.80 24.18
C LYS A 175 30.88 20.80 23.29
N ALA A 176 31.05 20.82 21.98
CA ALA A 176 29.94 20.74 21.03
C ALA A 176 29.26 19.37 21.09
N LEU A 177 30.03 18.27 21.10
CA LEU A 177 29.49 16.92 21.25
C LEU A 177 28.69 16.75 22.54
N ARG A 178 29.18 17.27 23.67
CA ARG A 178 28.45 17.17 24.96
C ARG A 178 27.09 17.87 24.95
N VAL A 179 26.91 18.87 24.10
CA VAL A 179 25.67 19.63 23.98
C VAL A 179 24.65 18.95 23.07
N LEU A 180 25.11 18.16 22.10
CA LEU A 180 24.22 17.39 21.23
C LEU A 180 23.51 16.29 22.00
N ARG A 181 22.23 16.04 21.67
CA ARG A 181 21.49 14.87 22.18
C ARG A 181 22.13 13.57 21.69
N GLN A 182 21.78 12.46 22.33
CA GLN A 182 22.39 11.17 22.06
C GLN A 182 22.22 10.75 20.60
N ASP A 183 21.00 10.83 20.07
CA ASP A 183 20.68 10.42 18.70
C ASP A 183 21.48 11.21 17.65
N SER A 184 21.65 12.53 17.85
CA SER A 184 22.48 13.37 16.98
C SER A 184 23.99 13.05 17.09
N ARG A 185 24.45 12.52 18.23
CA ARG A 185 25.85 12.07 18.42
C ARG A 185 26.09 10.71 17.77
N ASP A 186 25.14 9.80 17.91
CA ASP A 186 25.20 8.48 17.30
C ASP A 186 25.22 8.62 15.78
N TRP A 187 24.34 9.47 15.22
CA TRP A 187 24.36 9.76 13.78
C TRP A 187 25.67 10.42 13.32
N TRP A 188 26.24 11.32 14.11
CA TRP A 188 27.58 11.86 13.80
C TRP A 188 28.66 10.77 13.79
N GLN A 189 28.56 9.78 14.67
CA GLN A 189 29.50 8.67 14.71
C GLN A 189 29.40 7.80 13.44
N ASP A 190 28.18 7.47 13.00
CA ASP A 190 27.95 6.73 11.75
C ASP A 190 28.59 7.45 10.56
N GLN A 191 28.49 8.78 10.52
CA GLN A 191 29.04 9.60 9.44
C GLN A 191 30.57 9.71 9.44
N ILE A 192 31.20 9.52 10.60
CA ILE A 192 32.65 9.35 10.70
C ILE A 192 33.05 7.95 10.22
N GLU A 193 32.29 6.93 10.61
CA GLU A 193 32.53 5.54 10.22
C GLU A 193 32.40 5.32 8.71
N ASP A 194 31.47 6.03 8.06
CA ASP A 194 31.28 6.05 6.60
C ASP A 194 32.29 6.94 5.84
N GLU A 195 33.27 7.51 6.53
CA GLU A 195 34.29 8.45 6.01
C GLU A 195 33.71 9.70 5.30
N GLU A 196 32.43 10.02 5.55
CA GLU A 196 31.73 11.14 4.89
C GLU A 196 32.16 12.51 5.44
N TYR A 197 32.56 12.55 6.72
CA TYR A 197 33.08 13.76 7.37
C TYR A 197 34.33 13.48 8.23
N PRO A 198 35.29 14.42 8.28
CA PRO A 198 36.45 14.28 9.14
C PRO A 198 36.07 14.51 10.62
N ALA A 199 36.57 13.67 11.53
CA ALA A 199 36.36 13.75 12.99
C ALA A 199 37.06 14.97 13.65
N THR A 200 36.68 16.18 13.22
CA THR A 200 37.29 17.45 13.58
C THR A 200 36.21 18.47 13.93
N ALA A 201 36.60 19.57 14.59
CA ALA A 201 35.70 20.68 14.88
C ALA A 201 35.06 21.28 13.63
N GLU A 202 35.79 21.29 12.51
CA GLU A 202 35.32 21.81 11.23
C GLU A 202 34.37 20.83 10.55
N GLY A 203 34.69 19.53 10.54
CA GLY A 203 33.81 18.49 10.01
C GLY A 203 32.48 18.41 10.75
N LEU A 204 32.50 18.48 12.09
CA LEU A 204 31.28 18.51 12.89
C LEU A 204 30.46 19.79 12.63
N ALA A 205 31.10 20.94 12.44
CA ALA A 205 30.41 22.18 12.10
C ALA A 205 29.76 22.13 10.71
N GLN A 206 30.41 21.45 9.77
CA GLN A 206 29.88 21.19 8.43
C GLN A 206 28.66 20.27 8.50
N PHE A 207 28.78 19.13 9.17
CA PHE A 207 27.68 18.18 9.36
C PHE A 207 26.46 18.81 10.04
N ILE A 208 26.66 19.61 11.09
CA ILE A 208 25.54 20.30 11.76
C ILE A 208 24.80 21.22 10.79
N ARG A 209 25.52 21.96 9.95
CA ARG A 209 24.94 22.93 9.02
C ARG A 209 24.24 22.27 7.83
N GLU A 210 24.84 21.21 7.29
CA GLU A 210 24.39 20.59 6.03
C GLU A 210 23.37 19.48 6.25
N VAL A 211 23.40 18.83 7.41
CA VAL A 211 22.60 17.63 7.68
C VAL A 211 21.69 17.82 8.90
N LEU A 212 22.24 18.01 10.10
CA LEU A 212 21.44 17.99 11.33
C LEU A 212 20.43 19.13 11.40
N GLU A 213 20.84 20.39 11.23
CA GLU A 213 19.94 21.53 11.33
C GLU A 213 18.82 21.48 10.28
N PRO A 214 19.10 21.23 8.98
CA PRO A 214 18.05 21.03 7.98
C PRO A 214 17.11 19.88 8.28
N MET A 215 17.59 18.78 8.87
CA MET A 215 16.77 17.63 9.24
C MET A 215 15.78 18.00 10.34
N TRP A 216 16.25 18.56 11.46
CA TRP A 216 15.38 18.92 12.59
C TRP A 216 14.41 20.05 12.25
N ILE A 217 14.79 20.98 11.37
CA ILE A 217 13.87 21.99 10.82
C ILE A 217 12.73 21.32 10.04
N ARG A 218 13.01 20.27 9.25
CA ARG A 218 11.96 19.55 8.51
C ARG A 218 11.01 18.82 9.45
N VAL A 219 11.55 18.17 10.49
CA VAL A 219 10.73 17.44 11.47
C VAL A 219 9.85 18.39 12.29
N ALA A 220 10.37 19.56 12.69
CA ALA A 220 9.62 20.55 13.45
C ALA A 220 8.55 21.32 12.65
N ILE A 221 8.56 21.22 11.31
CA ILE A 221 7.60 21.91 10.41
C ILE A 221 6.56 20.91 9.84
N LEU A 222 6.72 19.61 10.08
CA LEU A 222 5.75 18.59 9.66
C LEU A 222 4.51 18.64 10.57
N PRO A 223 3.31 18.94 10.02
CA PRO A 223 2.06 18.96 10.79
C PRO A 223 1.55 17.55 11.13
#